data_AF-A0A108UDD4-F1
#
_entry.id   AF-A0A108UDD4-F1
#
_cell.length_a   1.000
_cell.length_b   1.000
_cell.length_c   1.000
_cell.angle_alpha   90.00
_cell.angle_beta   90.00
_cell.angle_gamma   90.00
#
_symmetry.space_group_name_H-M   'P 1'
#
loop_
_entity.id
_entity.type
_entity.pdbx_description
1 polymer ?
#
loop_
_entity_poly.entity_id
_entity_poly.type
_entity_poly.pdbx_seq_one_letter_code
_entity_poly.pdbx_strand_id
1 'polypeptide(L)'
;MTGLHGQHAWAGEYYEGDGFGTNVRVLIAPLAGVSSTWHGCTGMYAQNEGEVAIQADGSLKLNYAHSTDGPFKLPTQLRPVRWGERVYLIGASDPMTLINSINMGEEPRTTPYGQVLLRKGDEDKAVVGLPDLPADQLAAIRSVALNLKVTASRRTSSEFRYDYCTDAYELTFDRGIADGIRPGVELRLVSKSSVGERVRIVSAQPETSVAEWRDVNHKCGKDRSADLRRWVFSTGSYTTQAAM
;
A
#
# COMPACT_ATOMS: atom_id res chain seq x y z
N MET A 1 6.86 -11.15 31.54
CA MET A 1 5.82 -11.50 30.55
C MET A 1 6.52 -12.11 29.35
N THR A 2 6.66 -13.43 29.35
CA THR A 2 7.29 -14.22 28.29
C THR A 2 6.36 -14.31 27.08
N GLY A 3 6.89 -14.02 25.91
CA GLY A 3 6.14 -13.67 24.70
C GLY A 3 5.31 -14.79 24.09
N LEU A 4 4.18 -14.41 23.51
CA LEU A 4 3.35 -15.20 22.59
C LEU A 4 4.00 -15.35 21.20
N HIS A 5 5.34 -15.34 21.12
CA HIS A 5 6.03 -15.54 19.85
C HIS A 5 6.06 -17.05 19.52
N GLY A 6 5.32 -17.46 18.49
CA GLY A 6 5.70 -18.62 17.68
C GLY A 6 4.88 -19.90 17.77
N GLN A 7 3.72 -19.95 18.43
CA GLN A 7 2.94 -21.21 18.45
C GLN A 7 1.99 -21.39 17.24
N HIS A 8 1.62 -20.32 16.55
CA HIS A 8 0.71 -20.41 15.40
C HIS A 8 1.27 -19.69 14.17
N ALA A 9 1.04 -20.24 12.98
CA ALA A 9 1.66 -19.80 11.73
C ALA A 9 1.49 -18.30 11.43
N TRP A 10 0.39 -17.69 11.87
CA TRP A 10 0.08 -16.27 11.72
C TRP A 10 -0.01 -15.48 13.03
N ALA A 11 0.10 -16.10 14.21
CA ALA A 11 -0.01 -15.34 15.46
C ALA A 11 1.23 -14.49 15.71
N GLY A 12 1.06 -13.31 16.30
CA GLY A 12 2.17 -12.43 16.67
C GLY A 12 1.80 -10.96 16.82
N GLU A 13 2.83 -10.14 17.01
CA GLU A 13 2.77 -8.67 16.94
C GLU A 13 3.17 -8.25 15.52
N TYR A 14 2.36 -7.38 14.91
CA TYR A 14 2.56 -6.84 13.57
C TYR A 14 2.62 -5.33 13.62
N TYR A 15 3.38 -4.75 12.70
CA TYR A 15 3.55 -3.31 12.59
C TYR A 15 3.47 -2.83 11.14
N GLU A 16 2.77 -1.72 10.95
CA GLU A 16 2.66 -0.93 9.74
C GLU A 16 2.84 0.53 10.13
N GLY A 17 3.64 1.28 9.38
CA GLY A 17 3.84 2.69 9.67
C GLY A 17 5.18 3.24 9.22
N ASP A 18 5.32 4.54 9.38
CA ASP A 18 6.49 5.32 9.01
C ASP A 18 7.43 5.62 10.20
N GLY A 19 7.06 5.21 11.41
CA GLY A 19 7.74 5.61 12.65
C GLY A 19 7.39 7.03 13.11
N PHE A 20 6.51 7.72 12.38
CA PHE A 20 6.14 9.11 12.56
C PHE A 20 4.62 9.29 12.69
N GLY A 21 3.95 9.85 11.68
CA GLY A 21 2.56 10.27 11.76
C GLY A 21 1.54 9.14 11.62
N THR A 22 1.99 7.93 11.23
CA THR A 22 1.13 6.77 11.05
C THR A 22 1.81 5.52 11.60
N ASN A 23 1.32 5.00 12.72
CA ASN A 23 1.86 3.79 13.36
C ASN A 23 0.73 2.88 13.82
N VAL A 24 0.53 1.79 13.11
CA VAL A 24 -0.43 0.74 13.45
C VAL A 24 0.32 -0.44 14.07
N ARG A 25 -0.19 -0.91 15.20
CA ARG A 25 0.25 -2.17 15.83
C ARG A 25 -0.93 -3.10 15.96
N VAL A 26 -0.72 -4.37 15.63
CA VAL A 26 -1.73 -5.42 15.77
C VAL A 26 -1.13 -6.61 16.53
N LEU A 27 -1.73 -6.97 17.64
CA LEU A 27 -1.49 -8.24 18.33
C LEU A 27 -2.63 -9.18 17.99
N ILE A 28 -2.32 -10.36 17.46
CA ILE A 28 -3.36 -11.28 16.98
C ILE A 28 -2.99 -12.74 17.25
N ALA A 29 -3.94 -13.53 17.73
CA ALA A 29 -3.79 -14.96 17.94
C ALA A 29 -5.14 -15.71 17.87
N PRO A 30 -5.18 -17.00 17.53
CA PRO A 30 -6.43 -17.75 17.33
C PRO A 30 -7.38 -17.74 18.55
N LEU A 31 -6.84 -17.93 19.75
CA LEU A 31 -7.64 -18.05 20.98
C LEU A 31 -7.69 -16.76 21.79
N ALA A 32 -6.69 -15.89 21.67
CA ALA A 32 -6.64 -14.63 22.42
C ALA A 32 -7.31 -13.46 21.68
N GLY A 33 -7.73 -13.66 20.43
CA GLY A 33 -8.39 -12.65 19.62
C GLY A 33 -7.42 -11.65 19.00
N VAL A 34 -7.87 -10.40 18.88
CA VAL A 34 -7.14 -9.29 18.28
C VAL A 34 -7.18 -8.07 19.19
N SER A 35 -6.04 -7.40 19.31
CA SER A 35 -5.92 -6.05 19.85
C SER A 35 -5.11 -5.22 18.86
N SER A 36 -5.53 -3.98 18.64
CA SER A 36 -4.86 -3.09 17.70
C SER A 36 -4.89 -1.66 18.16
N THR A 37 -3.85 -0.91 17.81
CA THR A 37 -3.74 0.51 18.08
C THR A 37 -3.22 1.24 16.86
N TRP A 38 -3.64 2.49 16.70
CA TRP A 38 -3.05 3.42 15.76
C TRP A 38 -2.66 4.70 16.47
N HIS A 39 -1.38 5.04 16.37
CA HIS A 39 -0.83 6.29 16.86
C HIS A 39 -0.37 7.18 15.71
N GLY A 40 -0.65 8.48 15.83
CA GLY A 40 -0.02 9.50 15.01
C GLY A 40 0.54 10.64 15.86
N CYS A 41 0.84 11.76 15.24
CA CYS A 41 1.54 12.88 15.88
C CYS A 41 0.83 13.44 17.12
N THR A 42 -0.50 13.37 17.19
CA THR A 42 -1.27 13.93 18.32
C THR A 42 -1.76 12.88 19.30
N GLY A 43 -1.20 11.66 19.26
CA GLY A 43 -1.52 10.57 20.18
C GLY A 43 -2.25 9.40 19.51
N MET A 44 -3.08 8.71 20.28
CA MET A 44 -3.81 7.52 19.82
C MET A 44 -5.06 7.93 19.03
N TYR A 45 -5.15 7.46 17.79
CA TYR A 45 -6.26 7.72 16.87
C TYR A 45 -7.33 6.63 16.90
N ALA A 46 -6.92 5.38 17.14
CA ALA A 46 -7.82 4.24 17.25
C ALA A 46 -7.24 3.16 18.16
N GLN A 47 -8.14 2.45 18.84
CA GLN A 47 -7.88 1.24 19.60
C GLN A 47 -9.05 0.29 19.39
N ASN A 48 -8.74 -0.95 19.01
CA ASN A 48 -9.77 -1.96 18.76
C ASN A 48 -9.40 -3.29 19.39
N GLU A 49 -10.39 -3.97 19.95
CA GLU A 49 -10.25 -5.27 20.60
C GLU A 49 -11.42 -6.18 20.23
N GLY A 50 -11.15 -7.46 20.03
CA GLY A 50 -12.19 -8.41 19.69
C GLY A 50 -11.67 -9.80 19.37
N GLU A 51 -12.50 -10.55 18.65
CA GLU A 51 -12.23 -11.96 18.32
C GLU A 51 -11.74 -12.12 16.88
N VAL A 52 -11.09 -13.26 16.63
CA VAL A 52 -10.60 -13.64 15.31
C VAL A 52 -11.29 -14.92 14.87
N ALA A 53 -11.94 -14.89 13.71
CA ALA A 53 -12.53 -16.06 13.08
C ALA A 53 -11.77 -16.42 11.81
N ILE A 54 -11.16 -17.61 11.78
CA ILE A 54 -10.50 -18.15 10.59
C ILE A 54 -11.59 -18.52 9.57
N GLN A 55 -11.48 -18.00 8.36
CA GLN A 55 -12.38 -18.28 7.25
C GLN A 55 -11.91 -19.51 6.45
N ALA A 56 -12.80 -20.06 5.61
CA ALA A 56 -12.50 -21.25 4.81
C ALA A 56 -11.34 -21.04 3.81
N ASP A 57 -11.11 -19.81 3.37
CA ASP A 57 -10.01 -19.43 2.47
C ASP A 57 -8.70 -19.10 3.22
N GLY A 58 -8.65 -19.32 4.54
CA GLY A 58 -7.51 -19.02 5.39
C GLY A 58 -7.38 -17.55 5.80
N SER A 59 -8.26 -16.67 5.33
CA SER A 59 -8.31 -15.29 5.81
C SER A 59 -8.84 -15.21 7.25
N LEU A 60 -8.53 -14.12 7.93
CA LEU A 60 -8.86 -13.84 9.32
C LEU A 60 -9.91 -12.74 9.34
N LYS A 61 -11.12 -13.06 9.75
CA LYS A 61 -12.17 -12.07 10.02
C LYS A 61 -12.00 -11.56 11.44
N LEU A 62 -11.89 -10.24 11.60
CA LEU A 62 -11.77 -9.54 12.87
C LEU A 62 -13.15 -9.05 13.29
N ASN A 63 -13.65 -9.55 14.41
CA ASN A 63 -14.92 -9.14 15.00
C ASN A 63 -14.62 -8.27 16.22
N TYR A 64 -14.49 -6.96 16.01
CA TYR A 64 -14.21 -6.01 17.08
C TYR A 64 -15.44 -5.86 18.00
N ALA A 65 -15.28 -6.22 19.27
CA ALA A 65 -16.26 -5.98 20.32
C ALA A 65 -16.15 -4.54 20.86
N HIS A 66 -14.93 -4.01 20.86
CA HIS A 66 -14.63 -2.63 21.21
C HIS A 66 -13.85 -1.98 20.08
N SER A 67 -14.31 -0.81 19.64
CA SER A 67 -13.66 -0.03 18.60
C SER A 67 -13.82 1.44 18.88
N THR A 68 -12.71 2.17 18.80
CA THR A 68 -12.70 3.64 18.85
C THR A 68 -12.37 4.26 17.49
N ASP A 69 -12.53 3.48 16.41
CA ASP A 69 -12.21 3.91 15.06
C ASP A 69 -12.92 5.21 14.69
N GLY A 70 -12.13 6.17 14.20
CA GLY A 70 -12.63 7.39 13.58
C GLY A 70 -12.95 7.20 12.08
N PRO A 71 -12.72 8.23 11.23
CA PRO A 71 -12.95 8.13 9.79
C PRO A 71 -12.02 7.11 9.09
N PHE A 72 -10.95 6.72 9.75
CA PHE A 72 -10.03 5.70 9.27
C PHE A 72 -10.17 4.44 10.13
N LYS A 73 -10.35 3.29 9.46
CA LYS A 73 -10.64 2.01 10.09
C LYS A 73 -9.59 0.99 9.74
N LEU A 74 -9.25 0.13 10.69
CA LEU A 74 -8.43 -1.02 10.39
C LEU A 74 -9.22 -2.04 9.55
N PRO A 75 -8.56 -2.78 8.64
CA PRO A 75 -9.23 -3.82 7.88
C PRO A 75 -9.89 -4.84 8.81
N THR A 76 -11.17 -5.15 8.59
CA THR A 76 -11.91 -6.17 9.33
C THR A 76 -11.65 -7.58 8.80
N GLN A 77 -10.89 -7.71 7.71
CA GLN A 77 -10.47 -8.98 7.16
C GLN A 77 -9.00 -8.90 6.73
N LEU A 78 -8.16 -9.77 7.30
CA LEU A 78 -6.74 -9.84 7.01
C LEU A 78 -6.40 -11.20 6.39
N ARG A 79 -5.46 -11.24 5.45
CA ARG A 79 -4.91 -12.48 4.92
C ARG A 79 -3.45 -12.62 5.32
N PRO A 80 -3.06 -13.70 6.01
CA PRO A 80 -1.66 -14.04 6.21
C PRO A 80 -1.00 -14.34 4.86
N VAL A 81 0.12 -13.70 4.59
CA VAL A 81 0.92 -13.92 3.38
C VAL A 81 2.34 -14.23 3.79
N ARG A 82 2.86 -15.37 3.33
CA ARG A 82 4.26 -15.75 3.58
C ARG A 82 5.15 -15.24 2.46
N TRP A 83 6.36 -14.83 2.79
CA TRP A 83 7.40 -14.58 1.80
C TRP A 83 8.74 -15.07 2.35
N GLY A 84 9.16 -16.26 1.91
CA GLY A 84 10.18 -17.02 2.62
C GLY A 84 9.74 -17.28 4.07
N GLU A 85 10.55 -16.82 5.03
CA GLU A 85 10.26 -16.93 6.46
C GLU A 85 9.44 -15.78 7.03
N ARG A 86 9.24 -14.70 6.26
CA ARG A 86 8.46 -13.55 6.68
C ARG A 86 6.97 -13.85 6.63
N VAL A 87 6.23 -13.27 7.56
CA VAL A 87 4.77 -13.29 7.55
C VAL A 87 4.23 -11.87 7.59
N TYR A 88 3.46 -11.54 6.56
CA TYR A 88 2.68 -10.31 6.44
C TYR A 88 1.22 -10.58 6.78
N LEU A 89 0.50 -9.55 7.23
CA LEU A 89 -0.95 -9.49 7.21
C LEU A 89 -1.36 -8.39 6.24
N ILE A 90 -2.10 -8.74 5.20
CA ILE A 90 -2.62 -7.75 4.25
C ILE A 90 -4.12 -7.66 4.38
N GLY A 91 -4.70 -6.48 4.14
CA GLY A 91 -6.14 -6.34 4.00
C GLY A 91 -6.64 -7.23 2.86
N ALA A 92 -7.62 -8.10 3.12
CA ALA A 92 -8.11 -9.03 2.11
C ALA A 92 -8.68 -8.30 0.88
N SER A 93 -9.23 -7.09 1.07
CA SER A 93 -9.74 -6.21 0.03
C SER A 93 -8.66 -5.36 -0.67
N ASP A 94 -7.43 -5.34 -0.17
CA ASP A 94 -6.34 -4.53 -0.72
C ASP A 94 -5.00 -5.28 -0.75
N PRO A 95 -4.88 -6.31 -1.61
CA PRO A 95 -3.59 -6.96 -1.86
C PRO A 95 -2.61 -6.04 -2.62
N MET A 96 -3.11 -4.97 -3.26
CA MET A 96 -2.30 -4.11 -4.11
C MET A 96 -1.28 -3.29 -3.32
N THR A 97 -1.56 -2.94 -2.06
CA THR A 97 -0.58 -2.24 -1.23
C THR A 97 0.74 -3.01 -1.11
N LEU A 98 0.71 -4.33 -0.84
CA LEU A 98 1.94 -5.14 -0.81
C LEU A 98 2.60 -5.22 -2.19
N ILE A 99 1.83 -5.44 -3.26
CA ILE A 99 2.35 -5.58 -4.63
C ILE A 99 3.03 -4.27 -5.08
N ASN A 100 2.42 -3.12 -4.78
CA ASN A 100 2.98 -1.81 -5.08
C ASN A 100 4.28 -1.60 -4.31
N SER A 101 4.33 -1.90 -3.00
CA SER A 101 5.56 -1.80 -2.22
C SER A 101 6.68 -2.69 -2.75
N ILE A 102 6.37 -3.91 -3.20
CA ILE A 102 7.34 -4.80 -3.87
C ILE A 102 7.86 -4.15 -5.15
N ASN A 103 6.97 -3.74 -6.05
CA ASN A 103 7.36 -3.14 -7.32
C ASN A 103 8.16 -1.83 -7.15
N MET A 104 7.88 -1.07 -6.09
CA MET A 104 8.58 0.18 -5.78
C MET A 104 9.94 -0.03 -5.09
N GLY A 105 10.29 -1.27 -4.74
CA GLY A 105 11.52 -1.62 -4.03
C GLY A 105 11.48 -1.27 -2.54
N GLU A 106 10.29 -1.11 -1.97
CA GLU A 106 10.08 -0.88 -0.53
C GLU A 106 10.01 -2.19 0.24
N GLU A 107 9.61 -3.26 -0.44
CA GLU A 107 9.62 -4.62 0.07
C GLU A 107 10.54 -5.52 -0.80
N PRO A 108 11.31 -6.44 -0.19
CA PRO A 108 11.39 -6.73 1.24
C PRO A 108 12.08 -5.59 2.01
N ARG A 109 11.43 -5.06 3.05
CA ARG A 109 12.01 -4.01 3.90
C ARG A 109 13.09 -4.59 4.82
N THR A 110 14.02 -3.75 5.29
CA THR A 110 15.04 -4.10 6.30
C THR A 110 14.89 -3.27 7.58
N THR A 111 13.77 -2.56 7.72
CA THR A 111 13.43 -1.77 8.91
C THR A 111 12.00 -2.13 9.30
N PRO A 112 11.55 -1.81 10.52
CA PRO A 112 10.14 -2.02 10.88
C PRO A 112 9.17 -1.23 9.99
N TYR A 113 9.61 -0.12 9.39
CA TYR A 113 8.74 0.84 8.71
C TYR A 113 8.33 0.41 7.30
N GLY A 114 7.03 0.48 7.00
CA GLY A 114 6.45 0.11 5.71
C GLY A 114 4.92 0.19 5.71
N GLN A 115 4.33 0.10 4.52
CA GLN A 115 2.88 0.30 4.28
C GLN A 115 2.02 -0.96 4.47
N VAL A 116 2.61 -2.04 4.98
CA VAL A 116 1.91 -3.31 5.20
C VAL A 116 2.21 -3.79 6.61
N LEU A 117 1.28 -4.49 7.26
CA LEU A 117 1.54 -5.16 8.53
C LEU A 117 2.54 -6.29 8.32
N LEU A 118 3.78 -6.11 8.79
CA LEU A 118 4.81 -7.15 8.87
C LEU A 118 4.93 -7.62 10.31
N ARG A 119 5.06 -8.93 10.52
CA ARG A 119 5.32 -9.47 11.85
C ARG A 119 6.63 -8.90 12.37
N LYS A 120 6.60 -8.35 13.58
CA LYS A 120 7.77 -7.76 14.23
C LYS A 120 8.91 -8.77 14.34
N GLY A 121 10.10 -8.36 13.89
CA GLY A 121 11.31 -9.18 13.80
C GLY A 121 11.45 -9.95 12.49
N ASP A 122 10.43 -9.96 11.62
CA ASP A 122 10.54 -10.59 10.29
C ASP A 122 11.22 -9.65 9.28
N GLU A 123 11.36 -8.35 9.55
CA GLU A 123 12.14 -7.40 8.75
C GLU A 123 13.62 -7.78 8.62
N ASP A 124 14.15 -8.53 9.59
CA ASP A 124 15.54 -9.01 9.62
C ASP A 124 15.71 -10.36 8.89
N LYS A 125 14.61 -11.03 8.53
CA LYS A 125 14.66 -12.34 7.87
C LYS A 125 14.85 -12.19 6.37
N ALA A 126 15.59 -13.10 5.76
CA ALA A 126 15.71 -13.15 4.30
C ALA A 126 14.38 -13.58 3.65
N VAL A 127 14.17 -13.15 2.41
CA VAL A 127 13.10 -13.67 1.54
C VAL A 127 13.70 -14.44 0.39
N VAL A 128 12.97 -15.44 -0.09
CA VAL A 128 13.32 -16.21 -1.30
C VAL A 128 12.09 -16.25 -2.19
N GLY A 129 12.28 -16.06 -3.50
CA GLY A 129 11.21 -16.10 -4.48
C GLY A 129 10.21 -14.94 -4.34
N LEU A 130 8.94 -15.21 -4.65
CA LEU A 130 7.82 -14.26 -4.54
C LEU A 130 6.96 -14.59 -3.31
N PRO A 131 6.17 -13.63 -2.80
CA PRO A 131 5.22 -13.90 -1.72
C PRO A 131 4.16 -14.93 -2.15
N ASP A 132 3.61 -15.66 -1.18
CA ASP A 132 2.53 -16.62 -1.36
C ASP A 132 1.20 -15.88 -1.60
N LEU A 133 0.99 -15.49 -2.86
CA LEU A 133 -0.19 -14.79 -3.34
C LEU A 133 -0.87 -15.59 -4.45
N PRO A 134 -2.19 -15.39 -4.66
CA PRO A 134 -2.90 -15.90 -5.83
C PRO A 134 -2.20 -15.52 -7.16
N ALA A 135 -2.33 -16.38 -8.17
CA ALA A 135 -1.60 -16.25 -9.44
C ALA A 135 -1.87 -14.94 -10.19
N ASP A 136 -3.12 -14.43 -10.13
CA ASP A 136 -3.51 -13.15 -10.72
C ASP A 136 -2.83 -11.96 -10.03
N GLN A 137 -2.57 -12.08 -8.73
CA GLN A 137 -1.88 -11.06 -7.93
C GLN A 137 -0.36 -11.14 -8.12
N LEU A 138 0.19 -12.35 -8.21
CA LEU A 138 1.60 -12.54 -8.56
C LEU A 138 1.93 -11.96 -9.94
N ALA A 139 1.02 -12.07 -10.91
CA ALA A 139 1.20 -11.50 -12.24
C ALA A 139 1.30 -9.95 -12.25
N ALA A 140 0.86 -9.29 -11.18
CA ALA A 140 1.00 -7.84 -11.01
C ALA A 140 2.37 -7.43 -10.41
N ILE A 141 3.15 -8.38 -9.88
CA ILE A 141 4.55 -8.15 -9.50
C ILE A 141 5.40 -8.21 -10.78
N ARG A 142 6.05 -7.10 -11.12
CA ARG A 142 6.73 -6.96 -12.41
C ARG A 142 8.22 -7.20 -12.28
N SER A 143 8.77 -8.11 -13.08
CA SER A 143 10.21 -8.29 -13.22
C SER A 143 10.88 -7.18 -14.04
N VAL A 144 10.11 -6.51 -14.91
CA VAL A 144 10.56 -5.39 -15.73
C VAL A 144 9.60 -4.23 -15.58
N ALA A 145 10.16 -3.05 -15.32
CA ALA A 145 9.39 -1.85 -15.09
C ALA A 145 8.66 -1.43 -16.37
N LEU A 146 7.38 -1.09 -16.24
CA LEU A 146 6.59 -0.53 -17.32
C LEU A 146 6.53 0.99 -17.15
N ASN A 147 6.91 1.71 -18.20
CA ASN A 147 6.82 3.16 -18.25
C ASN A 147 5.54 3.59 -18.97
N LEU A 148 4.80 4.49 -18.36
CA LEU A 148 3.55 5.05 -18.84
C LEU A 148 3.73 6.55 -19.09
N LYS A 149 3.36 7.01 -20.27
CA LYS A 149 3.37 8.43 -20.63
C LYS A 149 2.00 9.03 -20.42
N VAL A 150 1.96 10.24 -19.88
CA VAL A 150 0.70 11.00 -19.78
C VAL A 150 0.32 11.51 -21.18
N THR A 151 -0.78 11.02 -21.74
CA THR A 151 -1.28 11.40 -23.07
C THR A 151 -2.30 12.53 -23.01
N ALA A 152 -3.08 12.57 -21.93
CA ALA A 152 -4.01 13.65 -21.64
C ALA A 152 -3.99 13.97 -20.16
N SER A 153 -4.32 15.21 -19.85
CA SER A 153 -4.48 15.69 -18.49
C SER A 153 -5.55 16.76 -18.48
N ARG A 154 -6.37 16.77 -17.43
CA ARG A 154 -7.44 17.74 -17.26
C ARG A 154 -7.57 18.09 -15.78
N ARG A 155 -7.52 19.38 -15.46
CA ARG A 155 -7.87 19.85 -14.12
C ARG A 155 -9.35 19.59 -13.85
N THR A 156 -9.66 18.90 -12.76
CA THR A 156 -11.02 18.52 -12.36
C THR A 156 -11.55 19.41 -11.25
N SER A 157 -10.69 19.91 -10.36
CA SER A 157 -11.06 20.89 -9.35
C SER A 157 -9.89 21.82 -8.99
N SER A 158 -10.23 22.96 -8.39
CA SER A 158 -9.30 23.88 -7.75
C SER A 158 -9.94 24.36 -6.46
N GLU A 159 -9.30 24.08 -5.33
CA GLU A 159 -9.74 24.48 -4.00
C GLU A 159 -8.73 25.45 -3.41
N PHE A 160 -9.21 26.54 -2.83
CA PHE A 160 -8.38 27.51 -2.10
C PHE A 160 -8.63 27.36 -0.60
N ARG A 161 -7.56 27.20 0.17
CA ARG A 161 -7.62 27.19 1.64
C ARG A 161 -6.45 28.02 2.20
N TYR A 162 -6.80 29.05 2.98
CA TYR A 162 -5.85 29.97 3.60
C TYR A 162 -4.90 30.62 2.57
N ASP A 163 -3.68 30.12 2.43
CA ASP A 163 -2.62 30.61 1.55
C ASP A 163 -2.13 29.55 0.55
N TYR A 164 -2.83 28.42 0.43
CA TYR A 164 -2.51 27.36 -0.52
C TYR A 164 -3.72 27.00 -1.41
N CYS A 165 -3.39 26.55 -2.62
CA CYS A 165 -4.31 25.95 -3.55
C CYS A 165 -4.05 24.46 -3.68
N THR A 166 -5.13 23.69 -3.71
CA THR A 166 -5.12 22.28 -4.11
C THR A 166 -5.82 22.14 -5.45
N ASP A 167 -5.06 21.89 -6.51
CA ASP A 167 -5.60 21.58 -7.83
C ASP A 167 -5.63 20.06 -8.01
N ALA A 168 -6.78 19.50 -8.37
CA ALA A 168 -6.91 18.09 -8.73
C ALA A 168 -6.88 17.93 -10.25
N TYR A 169 -6.16 16.92 -10.72
CA TYR A 169 -6.02 16.58 -12.12
C TYR A 169 -6.37 15.11 -12.36
N GLU A 170 -7.08 14.87 -13.44
CA GLU A 170 -7.21 13.56 -14.05
C GLU A 170 -6.09 13.41 -15.08
N LEU A 171 -5.32 12.32 -14.98
CA LEU A 171 -4.24 11.98 -15.89
C LEU A 171 -4.62 10.72 -16.67
N THR A 172 -4.51 10.76 -17.99
CA THR A 172 -4.67 9.59 -18.87
C THR A 172 -3.31 9.10 -19.34
N PHE A 173 -3.10 7.79 -19.30
CA PHE A 173 -1.86 7.13 -19.70
C PHE A 173 -2.01 6.30 -20.97
N ASP A 174 -0.89 6.08 -21.68
CA ASP A 174 -0.78 5.27 -22.91
C ASP A 174 -0.70 3.76 -22.69
N ARG A 175 -1.04 3.28 -21.49
CA ARG A 175 -1.04 1.86 -21.13
C ARG A 175 -2.30 1.49 -20.37
N GLY A 176 -2.79 0.28 -20.60
CA GLY A 176 -4.06 -0.20 -20.05
C GLY A 176 -4.01 -1.64 -19.57
N ILE A 177 -5.19 -2.27 -19.51
CA ILE A 177 -5.37 -3.66 -19.08
C ILE A 177 -4.55 -4.63 -19.93
N ALA A 178 -4.38 -4.35 -21.23
CA ALA A 178 -3.58 -5.19 -22.12
C ALA A 178 -2.09 -5.24 -21.71
N ASP A 179 -1.59 -4.21 -21.03
CA ASP A 179 -0.23 -4.15 -20.48
C ASP A 179 -0.14 -4.61 -19.01
N GLY A 180 -1.27 -5.07 -18.44
CA GLY A 180 -1.40 -5.48 -17.05
C GLY A 180 -1.69 -4.34 -16.07
N ILE A 181 -2.12 -3.16 -16.54
CA ILE A 181 -2.53 -2.05 -15.66
C ILE A 181 -3.96 -2.26 -15.17
N ARG A 182 -4.19 -2.07 -13.87
CA ARG A 182 -5.52 -2.20 -13.23
C ARG A 182 -5.72 -1.14 -12.15
N PRO A 183 -6.97 -0.89 -11.71
CA PRO A 183 -7.24 -0.03 -10.56
C PRO A 183 -6.42 -0.46 -9.33
N GLY A 184 -5.90 0.52 -8.58
CA GLY A 184 -5.07 0.29 -7.41
C GLY A 184 -3.57 0.20 -7.69
N VAL A 185 -3.14 0.02 -8.94
CA VAL A 185 -1.70 0.09 -9.29
C VAL A 185 -1.17 1.50 -8.99
N GLU A 186 -0.05 1.56 -8.27
CA GLU A 186 0.67 2.81 -8.05
C GLU A 186 1.81 2.97 -9.05
N LEU A 187 2.00 4.21 -9.49
CA LEU A 187 3.07 4.60 -10.39
C LEU A 187 3.91 5.70 -9.76
N ARG A 188 5.22 5.63 -9.93
CA ARG A 188 6.18 6.65 -9.48
C ARG A 188 6.70 7.46 -10.66
N LEU A 189 6.74 8.78 -10.52
CA LEU A 189 7.29 9.67 -11.53
C LEU A 189 8.78 9.36 -11.79
N VAL A 190 9.15 9.21 -13.06
CA VAL A 190 10.53 8.90 -13.50
C VAL A 190 11.34 10.16 -13.80
N SER A 191 10.68 11.26 -14.19
CA SER A 191 11.36 12.51 -14.50
C SER A 191 11.98 13.16 -13.24
N LYS A 192 13.00 14.02 -13.42
CA LYS A 192 13.63 14.82 -12.35
C LYS A 192 12.61 15.77 -11.68
N SER A 193 11.79 15.25 -10.77
CA SER A 193 11.10 16.05 -9.75
C SER A 193 11.87 15.91 -8.45
N SER A 194 11.93 16.98 -7.65
CA SER A 194 12.53 16.99 -6.32
C SER A 194 11.71 16.21 -5.29
N VAL A 195 10.53 15.72 -5.67
CA VAL A 195 9.61 14.98 -4.81
C VAL A 195 9.21 13.70 -5.55
N GLY A 196 9.25 12.56 -4.84
CA GLY A 196 8.86 11.25 -5.37
C GLY A 196 7.35 11.16 -5.58
N GLU A 197 6.84 11.83 -6.61
CA GLU A 197 5.42 11.88 -6.90
C GLU A 197 4.88 10.50 -7.29
N ARG A 198 3.80 10.10 -6.60
CA ARG A 198 3.05 8.88 -6.89
C ARG A 198 1.65 9.21 -7.36
N VAL A 199 1.12 8.36 -8.21
CA VAL A 199 -0.28 8.37 -8.62
C VAL A 199 -0.83 6.96 -8.53
N ARG A 200 -2.12 6.84 -8.20
CA ARG A 200 -2.83 5.56 -8.16
C ARG A 200 -3.81 5.49 -9.31
N ILE A 201 -3.77 4.42 -10.09
CA ILE A 201 -4.73 4.16 -11.16
C ILE A 201 -6.12 3.98 -10.54
N VAL A 202 -7.09 4.75 -11.01
CA VAL A 202 -8.50 4.68 -10.58
C VAL A 202 -9.36 3.88 -11.56
N SER A 203 -8.99 3.88 -12.84
CA SER A 203 -9.66 3.07 -13.87
C SER A 203 -8.71 2.68 -15.00
N ALA A 204 -9.02 1.60 -15.71
CA ALA A 204 -8.25 1.15 -16.86
C ALA A 204 -9.17 0.59 -17.96
N GLN A 205 -8.85 0.94 -19.20
CA GLN A 205 -9.39 0.37 -20.43
C GLN A 205 -8.33 -0.54 -21.07
N PRO A 206 -8.58 -1.23 -22.20
CA PRO A 206 -7.59 -2.11 -22.81
C PRO A 206 -6.24 -1.42 -23.08
N GLU A 207 -6.24 -0.20 -23.62
CA GLU A 207 -5.02 0.50 -24.07
C GLU A 207 -4.66 1.73 -23.24
N THR A 208 -5.56 2.18 -22.37
CA THR A 208 -5.35 3.40 -21.57
C THR A 208 -5.73 3.18 -20.12
N SER A 209 -5.22 4.04 -19.25
CA SER A 209 -5.61 4.07 -17.84
C SER A 209 -5.68 5.49 -17.33
N VAL A 210 -6.37 5.67 -16.22
CA VAL A 210 -6.63 6.97 -15.61
C VAL A 210 -6.18 6.95 -14.15
N ALA A 211 -5.51 8.02 -13.72
CA ALA A 211 -5.22 8.29 -12.32
C ALA A 211 -5.67 9.70 -11.92
N GLU A 212 -5.82 9.91 -10.63
CA GLU A 212 -5.96 11.24 -10.05
C GLU A 212 -4.62 11.68 -9.45
N TRP A 213 -4.29 12.96 -9.64
CA TRP A 213 -3.12 13.60 -9.05
C TRP A 213 -3.53 14.95 -8.44
N ARG A 214 -2.89 15.34 -7.34
CA ARG A 214 -3.18 16.60 -6.64
C ARG A 214 -1.90 17.42 -6.50
N ASP A 215 -1.95 18.66 -6.95
CA ASP A 215 -0.90 19.66 -6.70
C ASP A 215 -1.31 20.50 -5.49
N VAL A 216 -0.45 20.60 -4.49
CA VAL A 216 -0.63 21.53 -3.37
C VAL A 216 0.43 22.62 -3.51
N ASN A 217 0.00 23.84 -3.81
CA ASN A 217 0.90 24.93 -4.16
C ASN A 217 0.50 26.24 -3.47
N HIS A 218 1.49 26.98 -2.96
CA HIS A 218 1.30 28.35 -2.46
C HIS A 218 1.05 29.37 -3.58
N LYS A 219 1.33 29.02 -4.84
CA LYS A 219 1.11 29.86 -6.02
C LYS A 219 -0.08 29.36 -6.83
N CYS A 220 -1.26 29.85 -6.45
CA CYS A 220 -2.53 29.56 -7.10
C CYS A 220 -2.59 29.99 -8.57
N GLY A 221 -3.38 29.27 -9.37
CA GLY A 221 -3.86 29.74 -10.68
C GLY A 221 -3.04 29.34 -11.91
N LYS A 222 -1.88 28.69 -11.76
CA LYS A 222 -1.13 28.15 -12.90
C LYS A 222 -1.65 26.75 -13.25
N ASP A 223 -2.44 26.65 -14.31
CA ASP A 223 -2.83 25.34 -14.87
C ASP A 223 -1.58 24.60 -15.38
N ARG A 224 -1.34 23.40 -14.84
CA ARG A 224 -0.18 22.57 -15.18
C ARG A 224 -0.48 21.52 -16.23
N SER A 225 -1.70 21.46 -16.75
CA SER A 225 -2.13 20.42 -17.70
C SER A 225 -1.13 20.23 -18.86
N ALA A 226 -0.63 21.32 -19.45
CA ALA A 226 0.35 21.21 -20.54
C ALA A 226 1.70 20.59 -20.11
N ASP A 227 2.15 20.89 -18.88
CA ASP A 227 3.41 20.39 -18.33
C ASP A 227 3.30 18.89 -17.96
N LEU A 228 2.14 18.48 -17.42
CA LEU A 228 1.88 17.11 -16.96
C LEU A 228 1.97 16.09 -18.11
N ARG A 229 1.66 16.48 -19.36
CA ARG A 229 1.79 15.60 -20.54
C ARG A 229 3.24 15.21 -20.88
N ARG A 230 4.23 15.87 -20.28
CA ARG A 230 5.65 15.52 -20.46
C ARG A 230 6.10 14.46 -19.46
N TRP A 231 5.25 14.09 -18.51
CA TRP A 231 5.60 13.19 -17.44
C TRP A 231 5.55 11.74 -17.88
N VAL A 232 6.50 10.98 -17.35
CA VAL A 232 6.57 9.54 -17.50
C VAL A 232 6.58 8.96 -16.11
N PHE A 233 5.67 8.02 -15.88
CA PHE A 233 5.59 7.28 -14.63
C PHE A 233 6.02 5.84 -14.86
N SER A 234 6.45 5.18 -13.80
CA SER A 234 6.86 3.79 -13.83
C SER A 234 6.11 3.00 -12.78
N THR A 235 5.73 1.78 -13.12
CA THR A 235 5.27 0.79 -12.14
C THR A 235 6.37 0.40 -11.15
N GLY A 236 7.64 0.68 -11.46
CA GLY A 236 8.76 0.02 -10.82
C GLY A 236 8.83 -1.46 -11.21
N SER A 237 9.78 -2.18 -10.61
CA SER A 237 9.97 -3.61 -10.82
C SER A 237 10.71 -4.23 -9.66
N TYR A 238 10.44 -5.51 -9.45
CA TYR A 238 11.13 -6.35 -8.49
C TYR A 238 11.69 -7.57 -9.20
N THR A 239 12.98 -7.83 -9.02
CA THR A 239 13.61 -9.08 -9.45
C THR A 239 13.97 -9.87 -8.21
N THR A 240 13.57 -11.15 -8.18
CA THR A 240 13.92 -12.06 -7.09
C THR A 240 15.43 -12.16 -7.00
N GLN A 241 15.98 -12.02 -5.80
CA GLN A 241 17.36 -12.41 -5.55
C GLN A 241 17.44 -13.94 -5.71
N ALA A 242 18.44 -14.43 -6.45
CA ALA A 242 18.73 -15.86 -6.47
C ALA A 242 19.12 -16.30 -5.06
N ALA A 243 18.70 -17.51 -4.64
CA ALA A 243 19.26 -18.12 -3.45
C ALA A 243 20.79 -18.24 -3.65
N MET A 244 21.56 -17.48 -2.86
CA MET A 244 23.02 -17.64 -2.79
C MET A 244 23.38 -18.92 -2.03
#